data_AF-A0AA39KPW6-F1
#
_entry.id   AF-A0AA39KPW6-F1
#
_cell.length_a   1.000
_cell.length_b   1.000
_cell.length_c   1.000
_cell.angle_alpha   90.00
_cell.angle_beta   90.00
_cell.angle_gamma   90.00
#
_symmetry.space_group_name_H-M   'P 1'
#
loop_
_entity.id
_entity.type
_entity.pdbx_description
1 polymer ?
#
loop_
_entity_poly.entity_id
_entity_poly.type
_entity_poly.pdbx_seq_one_letter_code
_entity_poly.pdbx_strand_id
1 'polypeptide(L)' 'MLFDIFIDDIDKEWEDKGIGGTNIGKTKIKVLKYADDVAIIAEDPDSLKKMLGTLEKYVEEKKLT' A
#
# COMPACT_ATOMS: atom_id res chain seq x y z
N MET A 1 9.12 -0.10 14.15
CA MET A 1 8.28 -1.02 14.95
C MET A 1 6.81 -0.60 15.02
N LEU A 2 6.44 0.59 15.52
CA LEU A 2 5.01 0.99 15.51
C LEU A 2 4.50 1.30 14.09
N PHE A 3 5.38 1.87 13.24
CA PHE A 3 5.11 2.17 11.83
C PHE A 3 4.92 0.91 10.97
N ASP A 4 5.69 -0.16 11.22
CA ASP A 4 5.56 -1.44 10.52
C ASP A 4 4.17 -2.08 10.74
N ILE A 5 3.68 -2.07 11.99
CA ILE A 5 2.33 -2.55 12.34
C ILE A 5 1.26 -1.66 11.69
N PHE A 6 1.56 -0.38 11.49
CA PHE A 6 0.63 0.60 10.96
C PHE A 6 0.45 0.50 9.44
N ILE A 7 1.54 0.26 8.70
CA ILE A 7 1.50 -0.08 7.25
C ILE A 7 1.05 -1.54 7.05
N ASP A 8 0.83 -2.32 8.10
CA ASP A 8 0.31 -3.69 7.94
C ASP A 8 -1.17 -3.72 7.54
N ASP A 9 -1.95 -2.77 8.03
CA ASP A 9 -3.39 -2.69 7.73
C ASP A 9 -3.69 -2.15 6.33
N ILE A 10 -2.82 -1.32 5.75
CA ILE A 10 -3.09 -0.75 4.41
C ILE A 10 -3.04 -1.80 3.30
N ASP A 11 -2.22 -2.85 3.49
CA ASP A 11 -2.10 -3.96 2.55
C ASP A 11 -3.42 -4.75 2.43
N LYS A 12 -4.11 -4.94 3.57
CA LYS A 12 -5.46 -5.49 3.61
C LYS A 12 -6.47 -4.58 2.94
N GLU A 13 -6.38 -3.27 3.16
CA GLU A 13 -7.33 -2.34 2.55
C GLU A 13 -7.21 -2.29 1.02
N TRP A 14 -5.99 -2.41 0.48
CA TRP A 14 -5.76 -2.59 -0.95
C TRP A 14 -6.20 -3.96 -1.46
N GLU A 15 -6.09 -5.01 -0.64
CA GLU A 15 -6.61 -6.34 -0.96
C GLU A 15 -8.13 -6.40 -1.04
N ASP A 16 -8.84 -5.88 -0.04
CA ASP A 16 -10.30 -5.83 0.01
C ASP A 16 -10.89 -5.00 -1.14
N LYS A 17 -10.20 -3.92 -1.53
CA LYS A 17 -10.62 -3.08 -2.66
C LYS A 17 -10.16 -3.63 -4.01
N GLY A 18 -9.33 -4.68 -4.04
CA GLY A 18 -8.76 -5.25 -5.25
C GLY A 18 -7.84 -4.29 -6.02
N ILE A 19 -7.27 -3.29 -5.35
CA ILE A 19 -6.53 -2.20 -5.98
C ILE A 19 -5.04 -2.54 -6.07
N GLY A 20 -4.47 -2.34 -7.27
CA GLY A 20 -3.02 -2.30 -7.49
C GLY A 20 -2.29 -3.63 -7.31
N GLY A 21 -0.98 -3.53 -7.08
CA GLY A 21 -0.02 -4.63 -7.09
C GLY A 21 0.54 -4.94 -8.48
N THR A 22 1.59 -5.75 -8.48
CA THR A 22 2.18 -6.35 -9.68
C THR A 22 2.29 -7.86 -9.49
N ASN A 23 2.03 -8.62 -10.55
CA ASN A 23 2.25 -10.06 -10.53
C ASN A 23 3.72 -10.37 -10.80
N ILE A 24 4.44 -10.81 -9.78
CA ILE A 24 5.77 -11.41 -9.92
C ILE A 24 5.61 -12.93 -9.89
N GLY A 25 5.56 -13.55 -11.07
CA GLY A 25 5.33 -14.98 -11.22
C GLY A 25 3.90 -15.38 -10.81
N LYS A 26 3.78 -16.17 -9.72
CA LYS A 26 2.48 -16.59 -9.15
C LYS A 26 2.06 -15.76 -7.93
N THR A 27 2.88 -14.78 -7.54
CA THR A 27 2.67 -13.99 -6.33
C THR A 27 2.40 -12.56 -6.71
N LYS A 28 1.30 -12.02 -6.19
CA LYS A 28 0.95 -10.61 -6.36
C LYS A 28 1.64 -9.80 -5.25
N ILE A 29 2.59 -8.94 -5.63
CA ILE A 29 3.32 -8.07 -4.70
C ILE A 29 2.72 -6.66 -4.80
N LYS A 30 2.31 -6.09 -3.68
CA LYS A 30 1.68 -4.76 -3.60
C LYS A 30 2.56 -3.73 -2.91
N VAL A 31 3.21 -4.15 -1.82
CA VAL A 31 4.08 -3.28 -1.03
C VAL A 31 5.32 -4.04 -0.57
N LEU A 32 6.45 -3.34 -0.53
CA LEU A 32 7.68 -3.77 0.10
C LEU A 32 7.93 -2.84 1.29
N LYS A 33 7.77 -3.36 2.51
CA LYS A 33 8.09 -2.65 3.75
C LYS A 33 9.49 -3.04 4.18
N TYR A 34 10.38 -2.07 4.35
CA TYR A 34 11.70 -2.31 4.92
C TYR A 34 12.05 -1.23 5.94
N ALA A 35 11.90 -1.58 7.22
CA ALA A 35 12.11 -0.67 8.35
C ALA A 35 11.30 0.62 8.18
N ASP A 36 11.96 1.74 7.95
CA ASP A 36 11.32 3.05 7.83
C ASP A 36 10.89 3.36 6.38
N ASP A 37 11.33 2.55 5.40
CA ASP A 37 11.06 2.71 3.98
C ASP A 37 9.89 1.83 3.51
N VAL A 38 8.99 2.42 2.71
CA VAL A 38 7.87 1.72 2.09
C VAL A 38 7.91 1.94 0.58
N ALA A 39 8.06 0.86 -0.17
CA ALA A 39 7.98 0.87 -1.62
C ALA A 39 6.64 0.30 -2.08
N ILE A 40 5.88 1.09 -2.84
CA ILE A 40 4.60 0.69 -3.41
C ILE A 40 4.81 0.32 -4.87
N ILE A 41 4.28 -0.83 -5.30
CA ILE A 41 4.46 -1.34 -6.66
C ILE A 41 3.10 -1.55 -7.31
N ALA A 42 2.95 -1.03 -8.53
CA ALA A 42 1.74 -1.18 -9.34
C ALA A 42 2.12 -1.50 -10.80
N GLU A 43 1.29 -2.29 -11.48
CA GLU A 43 1.46 -2.59 -12.90
C GLU A 43 1.19 -1.39 -13.82
N ASP A 44 0.31 -0.49 -13.41
CA ASP A 44 -0.11 0.66 -14.21
C ASP A 44 -0.14 1.98 -13.40
N PRO A 45 0.08 3.13 -14.07
CA PRO A 45 0.12 4.44 -13.40
C PRO A 45 -1.20 4.82 -12.73
N ASP A 46 -2.34 4.39 -13.29
CA ASP A 46 -3.66 4.68 -12.74
C ASP A 46 -3.92 3.90 -11.44
N SER A 47 -3.48 2.65 -11.37
CA SER A 47 -3.45 1.85 -10.14
C SER A 47 -2.53 2.47 -9.10
N LEU A 48 -1.35 2.96 -9.49
CA LEU A 48 -0.45 3.66 -8.56
C LEU A 48 -1.13 4.91 -7.97
N LYS A 49 -1.80 5.71 -8.79
CA LYS A 49 -2.59 6.87 -8.32
C LYS A 49 -3.69 6.48 -7.34
N LYS A 50 -4.39 5.37 -7.60
CA LYS A 50 -5.43 4.86 -6.68
C LYS A 50 -4.83 4.39 -5.34
N MET A 51 -3.68 3.70 -5.39
CA MET A 51 -2.97 3.27 -4.18
C MET A 51 -2.51 4.47 -3.35
N LEU A 52 -1.94 5.50 -4.00
CA LEU A 52 -1.54 6.75 -3.35
C LEU A 52 -2.73 7.49 -2.73
N GLY A 53 -3.85 7.65 -3.45
CA GLY A 53 -5.03 8.31 -2.89
C GLY A 53 -5.65 7.55 -1.71
N THR A 54 -5.53 6.21 -1.69
CA THR A 54 -5.96 5.41 -0.55
C THR A 54 -5.01 5.59 0.64
N LEU A 55 -3.70 5.68 0.39
CA LEU A 55 -2.69 5.99 1.41
C LEU A 55 -2.89 7.38 2.02
N GLU A 56 -3.10 8.41 1.20
CA GLU A 56 -3.36 9.77 1.68
C GLU A 56 -4.58 9.81 2.60
N LYS A 57 -5.69 9.19 2.18
CA LYS A 57 -6.90 9.09 2.98
C LYS A 57 -6.66 8.33 4.30
N TYR A 58 -5.91 7.24 4.25
CA TYR A 58 -5.57 6.43 5.42
C TYR A 58 -4.73 7.21 6.45
N VAL A 59 -3.75 7.98 5.98
CA VAL A 59 -2.90 8.86 6.79
C VAL A 59 -3.73 9.98 7.44
N GLU A 60 -4.66 10.57 6.69
CA GLU A 60 -5.56 11.62 7.17
C GLU A 60 -6.54 11.08 8.23
N GLU A 61 -7.16 9.92 8.00
CA GLU A 61 -8.08 9.27 8.94
C GLU A 61 -7.40 8.89 10.26
N LYS A 62 -6.12 8.51 10.19
CA LYS A 62 -5.34 8.17 11.39
C LYS A 62 -4.54 9.33 11.98
N LYS A 63 -4.74 10.57 11.50
CA LYS A 63 -4.15 11.81 12.03
C LYS A 63 -2.61 11.79 12.12
N LEU A 64 -1.97 11.29 11.08
CA LEU A 64 -0.51 11.27 10.96
C LEU A 64 0.08 12.59 10.43
N THR A 65 -0.76 13.62 10.24
CA THR A 65 -0.40 14.99 9.85
C THR A 65 -0.89 15.98 10.89
#